data_AF-A0A977PY49-F1
#
_entry.id   AF-A0A977PY49-F1
#
_cell.length_a   1.000
_cell.length_b   1.000
_cell.length_c   1.000
_cell.angle_alpha   90.00
_cell.angle_beta   90.00
_cell.angle_gamma   90.00
#
_symmetry.space_group_name_H-M   'P 1'
#
loop_
_entity.id
_entity.type
_entity.pdbx_description
1 polymer ?
#
loop_
_entity_poly.entity_id
_entity_poly.type
_entity_poly.pdbx_seq_one_letter_code
_entity_poly.pdbx_strand_id
1 'polypeptide(L)'
;MKFDPEKHHRQSIRLRNYDYSQPGYYFLIICTHKKQCWLGEIKNARMYLNQIGKIVAREWLHTPKIRPNVQLDQWIIMPNHLHGIVIINENLNLLGDRNMSEQKIFDEENRDILGARSSTGSL
;
A
#
# COMPACT_ATOMS: atom_id res chain seq x y z
N MET A 1 17.51 15.59 16.71
CA MET A 1 18.72 15.54 15.86
C MET A 1 18.63 16.65 14.83
N LYS A 2 19.65 17.51 14.72
CA LYS A 2 19.73 18.53 13.66
C LYS A 2 20.20 17.86 12.37
N PHE A 3 19.57 18.19 11.25
CA PHE A 3 19.96 17.71 9.93
C PHE A 3 21.28 18.40 9.53
N ASP A 4 22.33 17.60 9.29
CA ASP A 4 23.65 18.02 8.80
C ASP A 4 23.77 17.68 7.30
N PRO A 5 23.67 18.66 6.38
CA PRO A 5 23.71 18.43 4.94
C PRO A 5 25.02 17.81 4.44
N GLU A 6 26.14 18.07 5.12
CA GLU A 6 27.47 17.56 4.75
C GLU A 6 27.57 16.04 5.05
N LYS A 7 26.91 15.59 6.12
CA LYS A 7 26.89 14.17 6.52
C LYS A 7 25.70 13.39 5.95
N HIS A 8 24.59 14.07 5.63
CA HIS A 8 23.37 13.45 5.15
C HIS A 8 23.15 13.76 3.67
N HIS A 9 23.97 13.14 2.81
CA HIS A 9 23.81 13.12 1.35
C HIS A 9 22.63 12.24 0.92
N ARG A 10 21.42 12.57 1.36
CA ARG A 10 20.22 11.86 0.91
C ARG A 10 19.87 12.31 -0.51
N GLN A 11 20.32 11.55 -1.49
CA GLN A 11 19.84 11.68 -2.86
C GLN A 11 18.34 11.38 -2.94
N SER A 12 17.64 12.04 -3.86
CA SER A 12 16.24 11.73 -4.15
C SER A 12 16.14 10.31 -4.68
N ILE A 13 15.28 9.49 -4.08
CA ILE A 13 14.93 8.17 -4.60
C ILE A 13 14.05 8.26 -5.87
N ARG A 14 13.46 9.43 -6.13
CA ARG A 14 12.63 9.65 -7.31
C ARG A 14 13.50 9.92 -8.52
N LEU A 15 13.22 9.20 -9.60
CA LEU A 15 13.87 9.38 -10.89
C LEU A 15 13.55 10.79 -11.41
N ARG A 16 14.61 11.53 -11.72
CA ARG A 16 14.48 12.91 -12.21
C ARG A 16 13.79 12.91 -13.57
N ASN A 17 12.86 13.84 -13.78
CA ASN A 17 12.08 14.00 -15.01
C ASN A 17 11.15 12.82 -15.37
N TYR A 18 10.90 11.89 -14.44
CA TYR A 18 9.90 10.84 -14.62
C TYR A 18 8.51 11.35 -14.23
N ASP A 19 7.52 11.10 -15.09
CA ASP A 19 6.11 11.42 -14.83
C ASP A 19 5.44 10.26 -14.08
N TYR A 20 5.28 10.45 -12.76
CA TYR A 20 4.66 9.47 -11.87
C TYR A 20 3.14 9.37 -12.00
N SER A 21 2.52 10.12 -12.92
CA SER A 21 1.10 9.94 -13.27
C SER A 21 0.88 8.86 -14.33
N GLN A 22 1.94 8.44 -15.02
CA GLN A 22 1.87 7.43 -16.07
C GLN A 22 1.49 6.05 -15.49
N PRO A 23 0.88 5.18 -16.31
CA PRO A 23 0.63 3.79 -15.94
C PRO A 23 1.91 3.09 -15.48
N GLY A 24 1.79 2.26 -14.44
CA GLY A 24 2.93 1.53 -13.90
C GLY A 24 2.73 1.07 -12.46
N TYR A 25 3.77 0.41 -11.93
CA TYR A 25 3.83 -0.11 -10.57
C TYR A 25 4.68 0.80 -9.71
N TYR A 26 4.14 1.27 -8.59
CA TYR A 26 4.78 2.23 -7.71
C TYR A 26 4.84 1.71 -6.29
N PHE A 27 6.05 1.60 -5.75
CA PHE A 27 6.25 1.33 -4.34
C PHE A 27 6.11 2.62 -3.52
N LEU A 28 5.18 2.60 -2.56
CA LEU A 28 4.89 3.71 -1.67
C LEU A 28 5.23 3.37 -0.23
N ILE A 29 5.76 4.37 0.48
CA ILE A 29 5.94 4.34 1.92
C ILE A 29 5.26 5.57 2.50
N ILE A 30 4.27 5.37 3.36
CA ILE A 30 3.56 6.44 4.07
C ILE A 30 3.91 6.33 5.55
N CYS A 31 4.67 7.29 6.07
CA CYS A 31 5.05 7.33 7.49
C CYS A 31 4.06 8.18 8.29
N THR A 32 3.78 7.78 9.52
CA THR A 32 3.09 8.62 10.50
C THR A 32 3.95 9.83 10.89
N HIS A 33 3.30 10.85 11.47
CA HIS A 33 4.01 12.03 11.93
C HIS A 33 5.13 11.64 12.91
N LYS A 34 6.35 12.14 12.65
CA LYS A 34 7.56 11.85 13.44
C LYS A 34 7.79 10.34 13.67
N LYS A 35 7.27 9.48 12.79
CA LYS A 35 7.34 8.01 12.91
C LYS A 35 6.78 7.48 14.24
N GLN A 36 5.77 8.15 14.81
CA GLN A 36 5.11 7.67 16.02
C GLN A 36 4.28 6.41 15.74
N CYS A 37 4.28 5.46 16.68
CA CYS A 37 3.60 4.17 16.55
C CYS A 37 2.08 4.29 16.71
N TRP A 38 1.43 5.11 15.89
CA TRP A 38 0.00 5.39 15.98
C TRP A 38 -0.89 4.30 15.38
N LEU A 39 -0.34 3.39 14.58
CA LEU A 39 -1.13 2.40 13.85
C LEU A 39 -1.30 1.09 14.63
N GLY A 40 -0.55 0.90 15.72
CA GLY A 40 -0.59 -0.30 16.55
C GLY A 40 0.78 -0.66 17.10
N GLU A 41 0.96 -1.95 17.37
CA GLU A 41 2.18 -2.49 17.96
C GLU A 41 2.50 -3.88 17.40
N ILE A 42 3.74 -4.33 17.58
CA ILE A 42 4.14 -5.69 17.23
C ILE A 42 4.35 -6.48 18.52
N LYS A 43 3.67 -7.62 18.64
CA LYS A 43 3.82 -8.58 19.74
C LYS A 43 4.08 -9.96 19.14
N ASN A 44 5.07 -10.69 19.66
CA ASN A 44 5.42 -12.03 19.17
C ASN A 44 5.57 -12.09 17.63
N ALA A 45 6.29 -11.13 17.05
CA ALA A 45 6.50 -10.98 15.61
C ALA A 45 5.23 -10.81 14.75
N ARG A 46 4.09 -10.45 15.36
CA ARG A 46 2.83 -10.19 14.66
C ARG A 46 2.37 -8.75 14.88
N MET A 47 1.83 -8.15 13.82
CA MET A 47 1.27 -6.81 13.87
C MET A 47 -0.14 -6.82 14.50
N TYR A 48 -0.38 -5.98 15.49
CA TYR A 48 -1.67 -5.75 16.12
C TYR A 48 -2.12 -4.32 15.85
N LEU A 49 -3.07 -4.13 14.94
CA LEU A 49 -3.62 -2.82 14.62
C LEU A 49 -4.51 -2.30 15.76
N ASN A 50 -4.30 -1.05 16.15
CA ASN A 50 -5.25 -0.33 16.99
C ASN A 50 -6.39 0.27 16.13
N GLN A 51 -7.27 1.07 16.72
CA GLN A 51 -8.40 1.69 15.99
C GLN A 51 -7.94 2.54 14.80
N ILE A 52 -6.87 3.32 14.94
CA ILE A 52 -6.33 4.16 13.88
C ILE A 52 -5.73 3.29 12.77
N GLY A 53 -4.96 2.26 13.11
CA GLY A 53 -4.42 1.30 12.15
C GLY A 53 -5.51 0.61 11.32
N LYS A 54 -6.62 0.24 11.96
CA LYS A 54 -7.80 -0.34 11.29
C LYS A 54 -8.46 0.64 10.32
N ILE A 55 -8.53 1.93 10.67
CA ILE A 55 -9.02 2.98 9.76
C ILE A 55 -8.09 3.08 8.55
N VAL A 56 -6.76 3.15 8.76
CA VAL A 56 -5.78 3.20 7.67
C VAL A 56 -5.90 1.99 6.74
N ALA A 57 -6.05 0.78 7.29
CA ALA A 57 -6.26 -0.43 6.49
C ALA A 57 -7.53 -0.35 5.63
N ARG A 58 -8.63 0.14 6.21
CA ARG A 58 -9.91 0.31 5.50
C ARG A 58 -9.80 1.33 4.37
N GLU A 59 -9.20 2.49 4.64
CA GLU A 59 -9.03 3.55 3.64
C GLU A 59 -8.06 3.13 2.53
N TRP A 60 -7.00 2.39 2.87
CA TRP A 60 -6.12 1.78 1.88
C TRP A 60 -6.94 0.90 0.92
N LEU A 61 -7.70 -0.06 1.44
CA LEU A 61 -8.57 -0.94 0.65
C LEU A 61 -9.72 -0.19 -0.06
N HIS A 62 -10.12 0.98 0.41
CA HIS A 62 -11.13 1.83 -0.23
C HIS A 62 -10.59 2.58 -1.45
N THR A 63 -9.26 2.78 -1.53
CA THR A 63 -8.59 3.50 -2.64
C THR A 63 -9.05 3.10 -4.04
N PRO A 64 -9.06 1.82 -4.45
CA PRO A 64 -9.50 1.40 -5.79
C PRO A 64 -11.00 1.64 -6.03
N LYS A 65 -11.82 1.72 -4.98
CA LYS A 65 -13.27 1.98 -5.11
C LYS A 65 -13.55 3.43 -5.53
N ILE A 66 -12.71 4.37 -5.09
CA ILE A 66 -12.86 5.80 -5.40
C ILE A 66 -11.93 6.27 -6.52
N ARG A 67 -11.00 5.43 -6.98
CA ARG A 67 -10.07 5.69 -8.08
C ARG A 67 -10.07 4.49 -9.04
N PRO A 68 -10.95 4.48 -10.06
CA PRO A 68 -11.11 3.33 -10.95
C PRO A 68 -9.84 2.90 -11.70
N ASN A 69 -8.90 3.83 -11.91
CA ASN A 69 -7.61 3.58 -12.57
C ASN A 69 -6.52 3.09 -11.61
N VAL A 70 -6.84 2.85 -10.33
CA VAL A 70 -5.89 2.41 -9.31
C VAL A 70 -6.22 0.99 -8.86
N GLN A 71 -5.19 0.15 -8.80
CA GLN A 71 -5.23 -1.15 -8.14
C GLN A 71 -4.16 -1.22 -7.05
N LEU A 72 -4.33 -2.15 -6.11
CA LEU A 72 -3.41 -2.38 -5.01
C LEU A 72 -2.86 -3.79 -5.14
N ASP A 73 -1.54 -3.94 -5.03
CA ASP A 73 -0.88 -5.23 -4.85
C ASP A 73 -0.38 -5.34 -3.39
N GLN A 74 0.73 -6.03 -3.12
CA GLN A 74 1.20 -6.30 -1.76
C GLN A 74 1.35 -5.03 -0.93
N TRP A 75 0.88 -5.10 0.31
CA TRP A 75 0.96 -4.02 1.28
C TRP A 75 1.03 -4.58 2.70
N ILE A 76 1.60 -3.79 3.61
CA ILE A 76 1.68 -4.09 5.03
C ILE A 76 1.64 -2.79 5.84
N ILE A 77 0.93 -2.84 6.96
CA ILE A 77 0.97 -1.78 7.96
C ILE A 77 1.90 -2.20 9.08
N MET A 78 2.86 -1.33 9.38
CA MET A 78 3.72 -1.40 10.55
C MET A 78 3.27 -0.34 11.57
N PRO A 79 3.72 -0.38 12.82
CA PRO A 79 3.25 0.53 13.87
C PRO A 79 3.25 2.02 13.51
N ASN A 80 4.21 2.46 12.69
CA ASN A 80 4.41 3.86 12.33
C ASN A 80 4.48 4.14 10.82
N HIS A 81 4.17 3.16 9.96
CA HIS A 81 4.16 3.38 8.52
C HIS A 81 3.38 2.29 7.77
N LEU A 82 2.98 2.61 6.55
CA LEU A 82 2.43 1.68 5.57
C LEU A 82 3.43 1.53 4.42
N HIS A 83 3.69 0.29 4.01
CA HIS A 83 4.32 -0.04 2.73
C HIS A 83 3.28 -0.61 1.79
N GLY A 84 3.32 -0.24 0.52
CA GLY A 84 2.39 -0.79 -0.46
C GLY A 84 2.83 -0.59 -1.89
N ILE A 85 2.37 -1.48 -2.76
CA ILE A 85 2.48 -1.33 -4.21
C ILE A 85 1.15 -0.83 -4.75
N VAL A 86 1.19 0.31 -5.43
CA VAL A 86 0.06 0.89 -6.15
C VAL A 86 0.29 0.71 -7.65
N ILE A 87 -0.71 0.22 -8.35
CA ILE A 87 -0.70 0.08 -9.79
C ILE A 87 -1.61 1.17 -10.35
N ILE A 88 -1.05 2.03 -11.20
CA ILE A 88 -1.81 2.97 -12.01
C ILE A 88 -2.00 2.33 -13.37
N ASN A 89 -3.25 2.18 -13.79
CA ASN A 89 -3.60 1.70 -15.13
C ASN A 89 -3.91 2.88 -16.05
N GLU A 90 -3.80 2.64 -17.36
CA GLU A 90 -4.40 3.55 -18.34
C GLU A 90 -5.89 3.69 -18.04
N ASN A 91 -6.43 4.90 -18.18
CA ASN A 91 -7.86 5.13 -18.10
C ASN A 91 -8.54 4.43 -19.29
N LEU A 92 -8.93 3.17 -19.12
CA LEU A 92 -9.67 2.37 -20.12
C LEU A 92 -11.14 2.80 -20.26
N ASN A 93 -11.48 4.06 -20.00
CA ASN A 93 -12.82 4.61 -20.22
C ASN A 93 -13.21 4.70 -21.72
N LEU A 94 -12.46 4.06 -22.63
CA LEU A 94 -12.72 4.08 -24.08
C LEU A 94 -12.99 2.72 -24.71
N LEU A 95 -12.95 1.59 -23.97
CA LEU A 95 -13.28 0.29 -24.54
C LEU A 95 -14.24 -0.44 -23.60
N GLY A 96 -15.53 -0.35 -23.95
CA GLY A 96 -16.64 -0.90 -23.18
C GLY A 96 -16.58 -2.41 -22.94
N ASP A 97 -17.33 -2.80 -21.91
CA ASP A 97 -17.85 -4.13 -21.61
C ASP A 97 -16.97 -5.32 -22.01
N ARG A 98 -16.13 -5.80 -21.08
CA ARG A 98 -15.91 -7.24 -20.89
C ARG A 98 -15.70 -7.59 -19.41
N ASN A 99 -16.73 -8.20 -18.84
CA ASN A 99 -16.69 -9.29 -17.87
C ASN A 99 -15.86 -9.08 -16.60
N MET A 100 -16.52 -8.64 -15.52
CA MET A 100 -16.00 -8.74 -14.16
C MET A 100 -16.73 -9.86 -13.42
N SER A 101 -16.22 -11.08 -13.55
CA SER A 101 -16.61 -12.22 -12.73
C SER A 101 -15.89 -12.20 -11.38
N GLU A 102 -16.70 -12.20 -10.32
CA GLU A 102 -16.43 -12.63 -8.94
C GLU A 102 -15.34 -11.89 -8.12
N GLN A 103 -15.78 -10.96 -7.28
CA GLN A 103 -15.14 -10.69 -5.99
C GLN A 103 -15.96 -11.37 -4.90
N LYS A 104 -15.47 -12.52 -4.43
CA LYS A 104 -15.97 -13.15 -3.20
C LYS A 104 -15.69 -12.24 -2.02
N ILE A 105 -16.78 -11.90 -1.33
CA ILE A 105 -16.81 -11.28 -0.01
C ILE A 105 -16.06 -12.20 0.96
N PHE A 106 -14.95 -11.73 1.53
CA PHE A 106 -14.28 -12.35 2.66
C PHE A 106 -14.57 -11.50 3.89
N ASP A 107 -15.64 -11.85 4.60
CA ASP A 107 -15.81 -11.52 6.01
C ASP A 107 -15.78 -12.83 6.79
N GLU A 108 -14.59 -13.22 7.27
CA GLU A 108 -14.43 -14.15 8.39
C GLU A 108 -13.31 -13.63 9.30
N GLU A 109 -13.73 -12.84 10.28
CA GLU A 109 -13.09 -12.55 11.56
C GLU A 109 -11.57 -12.82 11.72
N ASN A 110 -10.78 -11.74 11.66
CA ASN A 110 -9.55 -11.55 12.44
C ASN A 110 -8.49 -12.66 12.38
N ARG A 111 -8.01 -13.04 11.20
CA ARG A 111 -6.67 -13.61 11.03
C ARG A 111 -6.00 -12.98 9.81
N ASP A 112 -4.83 -12.39 10.04
CA ASP A 112 -3.84 -12.12 9.00
C ASP A 112 -4.12 -10.95 8.02
N ILE A 113 -3.95 -9.70 8.50
CA ILE A 113 -3.69 -8.51 7.65
C ILE A 113 -2.23 -8.56 7.12
N LEU A 114 -1.83 -9.71 6.60
CA LEU A 114 -0.56 -9.93 5.92
C LEU A 114 -0.89 -10.37 4.50
N GLY A 115 -0.66 -9.47 3.55
CA GLY A 115 -0.59 -9.81 2.14
C GLY A 115 0.53 -10.83 1.92
N ALA A 116 0.14 -12.08 1.75
CA ALA A 116 0.94 -13.11 1.13
C ALA A 116 0.04 -13.86 0.16
N ARG A 117 0.06 -13.48 -1.12
CA ARG A 117 -0.31 -14.42 -2.18
C ARG A 117 0.86 -15.39 -2.30
N SER A 118 0.66 -16.64 -1.89
CA SER A 118 1.60 -17.71 -2.19
C SER A 118 1.65 -17.88 -3.72
N SER A 119 2.81 -17.60 -4.30
CA SER A 119 3.14 -18.03 -5.65
C SER A 119 3.35 -19.54 -5.62
N THR A 120 2.31 -20.33 -5.89
CA THR A 120 2.50 -21.69 -6.41
C THR A 120 2.91 -21.57 -7.87
N GLY A 121 4.21 -21.35 -8.09
CA GLY A 121 4.84 -21.65 -9.36
C GLY A 121 4.96 -23.17 -9.48
N SER A 122 4.19 -23.77 -10.39
CA SER A 122 4.62 -24.99 -11.08
C SER A 122 5.37 -24.56 -12.33
N LEU A 123 6.68 -24.75 -12.31
CA LEU A 123 7.48 -25.22 -13.44
C LEU A 123 8.45 -26.26 -12.89
#